data_AF-A0A561SY70-F1
#
_entry.id   AF-A0A561SY70-F1
#
_cell.length_a   1.000
_cell.length_b   1.000
_cell.length_c   1.000
_cell.angle_alpha   90.00
_cell.angle_beta   90.00
_cell.angle_gamma   90.00
#
_symmetry.space_group_name_H-M   'P 1'
#
loop_
_entity.id
_entity.type
_entity.pdbx_description
1 polymer ?
#
loop_
_entity_poly.entity_id
_entity_poly.type
_entity_poly.pdbx_seq_one_letter_code
_entity_poly.pdbx_strand_id
1 'polypeptide(L)'
;MHTVVHAIDGTTQAADLGCTDSAPIASDFLPARRTRVLGTVSTTCTPWTGRAVGVTAVAVAVAVLVGCATAGGTTDPAAAIPAPPVSGMQVVLRAGGHAVGATLADTPAARELAGMLPLTVELTDAWGQAKTGRLPHPVTAEGAARTVQPVPGGIYYWPDTATLAVYYDDIGQSVPPPGLIHLGAVATGMDRITDAGSDVTVRIERSAAAHP
;
A
#
# COMPACT_ATOMS: atom_id res chain seq x y z
N MET A 1 -4.03 63.08 -20.81
CA MET A 1 -5.08 64.04 -20.42
C MET A 1 -6.15 63.29 -19.63
N HIS A 2 -6.61 63.89 -18.53
CA HIS A 2 -7.84 63.60 -17.77
C HIS A 2 -8.15 62.17 -17.31
N THR A 3 -7.96 61.97 -16.00
CA THR A 3 -8.86 61.21 -15.13
C THR A 3 -10.29 61.74 -15.24
N VAL A 4 -11.30 60.87 -15.21
CA VAL A 4 -12.66 61.23 -14.77
C VAL A 4 -13.17 60.14 -13.83
N VAL A 5 -13.60 60.57 -12.64
CA VAL A 5 -14.37 59.80 -11.66
C VAL A 5 -15.76 60.42 -11.62
N HIS A 6 -16.82 59.62 -11.56
CA HIS A 6 -18.13 59.88 -10.92
C HIS A 6 -19.01 58.64 -11.20
N ALA A 7 -19.87 58.04 -10.38
CA ALA A 7 -20.35 58.19 -8.99
C ALA A 7 -21.88 58.02 -9.01
N ILE A 8 -22.35 56.84 -8.57
CA ILE A 8 -23.65 56.46 -7.97
C ILE A 8 -24.99 57.08 -8.44
N ASP A 9 -25.86 56.21 -9.00
CA ASP A 9 -27.23 55.86 -8.54
C ASP A 9 -27.67 54.55 -9.29
N GLY A 10 -28.71 53.75 -8.98
CA GLY A 10 -29.69 53.79 -7.86
C GLY A 10 -30.69 52.61 -7.80
N THR A 11 -31.30 52.43 -6.63
CA THR A 11 -32.67 51.96 -6.31
C THR A 11 -33.35 50.81 -7.11
N THR A 12 -33.39 49.61 -6.48
CA THR A 12 -34.54 48.63 -6.38
C THR A 12 -34.94 47.87 -7.67
N GLN A 13 -35.19 46.54 -7.70
CA GLN A 13 -35.94 45.60 -6.83
C GLN A 13 -35.39 44.16 -7.07
N ALA A 14 -35.04 43.28 -6.13
CA ALA A 14 -35.69 42.73 -4.92
C ALA A 14 -36.80 41.67 -5.18
N ALA A 15 -36.37 40.42 -5.42
CA ALA A 15 -37.10 39.16 -5.18
C ALA A 15 -36.03 38.03 -5.05
N ASP A 16 -35.61 37.62 -3.86
CA ASP A 16 -36.31 36.78 -2.86
C ASP A 16 -36.42 35.30 -3.25
N LEU A 17 -35.43 34.53 -2.79
CA LEU A 17 -35.56 33.15 -2.29
C LEU A 17 -34.52 32.97 -1.19
N GLY A 18 -34.95 33.01 0.07
CA GLY A 18 -34.06 33.12 1.23
C GLY A 18 -33.44 31.81 1.71
N CYS A 19 -32.16 31.87 2.06
CA CYS A 19 -31.59 31.04 3.12
C CYS A 19 -31.64 31.84 4.43
N THR A 20 -32.51 31.46 5.37
CA THR A 20 -32.50 32.03 6.72
C THR A 20 -31.59 31.23 7.64
N ASP A 21 -30.45 31.84 7.99
CA ASP A 21 -29.73 31.49 9.21
C ASP A 21 -30.61 31.81 10.43
N SER A 22 -30.54 30.97 11.47
CA SER A 22 -31.10 31.27 12.79
C SER A 22 -30.43 30.41 13.85
N ALA A 23 -29.20 30.79 14.21
CA ALA A 23 -28.64 30.45 15.52
C ALA A 23 -29.13 31.46 16.58
N PRO A 24 -29.76 31.01 17.68
CA PRO A 24 -29.87 31.81 18.89
C PRO A 24 -28.75 31.46 19.88
N ILE A 25 -27.90 32.45 20.17
CA ILE A 25 -27.01 32.44 21.33
C ILE A 25 -27.83 32.89 22.54
N ALA A 26 -27.99 32.04 23.55
CA ALA A 26 -28.55 32.45 24.84
C ALA A 26 -27.89 31.65 25.98
N SER A 27 -27.25 32.36 26.89
CA SER A 27 -26.45 31.82 27.99
C SER A 27 -27.30 31.41 29.20
N ASP A 28 -26.67 30.61 30.08
CA ASP A 28 -26.99 30.44 31.51
C ASP A 28 -28.41 30.02 31.92
N PHE A 29 -28.52 28.83 32.52
CA PHE A 29 -28.82 28.70 33.95
C PHE A 29 -28.68 27.23 34.42
N LEU A 30 -27.81 27.01 35.41
CA LEU A 30 -27.76 25.82 36.25
C LEU A 30 -29.01 25.71 37.16
N PRO A 31 -29.28 24.58 37.88
CA PRO A 31 -28.81 23.20 37.68
C PRO A 31 -29.91 22.12 37.85
N ALA A 32 -29.48 20.87 37.65
CA ALA A 32 -29.87 19.68 38.43
C ALA A 32 -31.09 18.82 38.05
N ARG A 33 -30.87 17.52 38.32
CA ARG A 33 -31.81 16.41 38.59
C ARG A 33 -32.30 15.54 37.41
N ARG A 34 -31.83 14.28 37.51
CA ARG A 34 -32.55 13.01 37.30
C ARG A 34 -32.62 12.42 35.88
N THR A 35 -31.62 11.57 35.61
CA THR A 35 -31.80 10.13 35.39
C THR A 35 -33.10 9.67 34.71
N ARG A 36 -32.99 9.25 33.43
CA ARG A 36 -33.66 8.05 32.88
C ARG A 36 -32.67 7.37 31.93
N VAL A 37 -32.14 6.22 32.34
CA VAL A 37 -32.69 4.86 32.05
C VAL A 37 -32.39 4.47 30.60
N LEU A 38 -31.41 3.58 30.47
CA LEU A 38 -31.07 2.89 29.22
C LEU A 38 -32.25 2.02 28.79
N GLY A 39 -32.78 2.29 27.59
CA GLY A 39 -33.80 1.44 26.96
C GLY A 39 -33.16 0.18 26.39
N THR A 40 -33.34 -0.95 27.05
CA THR A 40 -32.86 -2.26 26.60
C THR A 40 -33.48 -2.64 25.26
N VAL A 41 -32.66 -2.85 24.23
CA VAL A 41 -33.09 -3.48 22.98
C VAL A 41 -33.17 -4.99 23.22
N SER A 42 -34.39 -5.49 23.42
CA SER A 42 -34.66 -6.92 23.56
C SER A 42 -34.76 -7.58 22.19
N THR A 43 -33.73 -8.34 21.80
CA THR A 43 -33.75 -9.17 20.60
C THR A 43 -34.70 -10.36 20.79
N THR A 44 -35.82 -10.36 20.08
CA THR A 44 -36.79 -11.47 20.13
C THR A 44 -36.37 -12.58 19.16
N CYS A 45 -35.79 -13.67 19.68
CA CYS A 45 -35.54 -14.88 18.89
C CYS A 45 -36.84 -15.68 18.66
N THR A 46 -37.24 -15.86 17.41
CA THR A 46 -38.34 -16.77 17.02
C THR A 46 -37.80 -18.19 16.82
N PRO A 47 -38.31 -19.22 17.54
CA PRO A 47 -37.86 -20.60 17.37
C PRO A 47 -38.50 -21.27 16.14
N TRP A 48 -37.67 -21.78 15.23
CA TRP A 48 -38.10 -22.62 14.11
C TRP A 48 -38.14 -24.09 14.53
N THR A 49 -39.33 -24.67 14.67
CA THR A 49 -39.54 -26.06 15.09
C THR A 49 -39.89 -26.99 13.91
N GLY A 50 -39.26 -28.16 13.89
CA GLY A 50 -39.54 -29.27 12.97
C GLY A 50 -38.29 -29.76 12.22
N ARG A 51 -37.97 -31.06 12.17
CA ARG A 51 -38.64 -32.28 12.66
C ARG A 51 -37.59 -33.31 13.11
N ALA A 52 -37.96 -34.23 14.01
CA ALA A 52 -37.07 -35.31 14.47
C ALA A 52 -37.45 -36.67 13.85
N VAL A 53 -36.50 -37.33 13.19
CA VAL A 53 -36.39 -38.77 12.86
C VAL A 53 -34.89 -39.01 12.58
N GLY A 54 -34.21 -40.08 12.99
CA GLY A 54 -34.54 -41.22 13.86
C GLY A 54 -33.26 -42.03 14.11
N VAL A 55 -33.19 -42.79 15.21
CA VAL A 55 -31.98 -43.51 15.63
C VAL A 55 -31.87 -44.88 14.96
N THR A 56 -30.73 -45.19 14.35
CA THR A 56 -30.22 -46.57 14.24
C THR A 56 -28.70 -46.58 14.46
N ALA A 57 -28.28 -47.18 15.57
CA ALA A 57 -26.87 -47.53 15.80
C ALA A 57 -26.55 -48.85 15.09
N VAL A 58 -25.43 -48.90 14.38
CA VAL A 58 -24.80 -50.16 13.96
C VAL A 58 -23.35 -50.12 14.40
N ALA A 59 -23.04 -50.85 15.48
CA ALA A 59 -21.68 -51.07 15.91
C ALA A 59 -21.05 -52.19 15.07
N VAL A 60 -19.94 -51.89 14.40
CA VAL A 60 -19.04 -52.91 13.85
C VAL A 60 -17.67 -52.69 14.46
N ALA A 61 -17.29 -53.58 15.38
CA ALA A 61 -15.97 -53.60 15.99
C ALA A 61 -15.14 -54.74 15.38
N VAL A 62 -14.04 -54.42 14.69
CA VAL A 62 -13.03 -55.41 14.28
C VAL A 62 -11.61 -54.84 14.44
N ALA A 63 -10.89 -55.46 15.39
CA ALA A 63 -9.44 -55.68 15.46
C ALA A 63 -8.43 -54.62 14.98
N VAL A 64 -7.81 -53.98 15.98
CA VAL A 64 -6.35 -53.76 16.16
C VAL A 64 -5.41 -54.30 15.06
N LEU A 65 -4.58 -53.40 14.52
CA LEU A 65 -3.15 -53.69 14.30
C LEU A 65 -2.29 -52.61 14.97
N VAL A 66 -1.25 -53.05 15.67
CA VAL A 66 -0.29 -52.19 16.37
C VAL A 66 0.67 -51.57 15.36
N GLY A 67 0.89 -50.25 15.45
CA GLY A 67 1.87 -49.53 14.64
C GLY A 67 2.45 -48.34 15.42
N CYS A 68 3.48 -48.59 16.23
CA CYS A 68 4.27 -47.51 16.83
C CYS A 68 5.21 -46.92 15.79
N ALA A 69 5.09 -45.61 15.53
CA ALA A 69 6.16 -44.79 14.98
C ALA A 69 6.02 -43.36 15.51
N THR A 70 6.78 -43.02 16.56
CA THR A 70 6.96 -41.63 16.99
C THR A 70 7.94 -40.94 16.04
N ALA A 71 7.45 -39.97 15.25
CA ALA A 71 8.29 -39.01 14.55
C ALA A 71 7.67 -37.62 14.73
N GLY A 72 8.41 -36.71 15.37
CA GLY A 72 8.00 -35.32 15.49
C GLY A 72 8.04 -34.64 14.13
N GLY A 73 6.88 -34.25 13.61
CA GLY A 73 6.77 -33.33 12.49
C GLY A 73 6.85 -31.90 12.98
N THR A 74 8.04 -31.31 12.86
CA THR A 74 8.34 -29.89 13.12
C THR A 74 7.25 -28.96 12.57
N THR A 75 6.89 -27.93 13.36
CA THR A 75 6.18 -26.74 12.87
C THR A 75 6.92 -26.17 11.67
N ASP A 76 6.40 -26.39 10.46
CA ASP A 76 6.96 -25.78 9.25
C ASP A 76 6.76 -24.26 9.36
N PRO A 77 7.83 -23.45 9.54
CA PRO A 77 7.67 -22.01 9.45
C PRO A 77 7.45 -21.73 7.97
N ALA A 78 6.24 -21.25 7.63
CA ALA A 78 5.77 -21.00 6.28
C ALA A 78 6.94 -20.69 5.33
N ALA A 79 7.25 -21.67 4.47
CA ALA A 79 8.33 -21.54 3.50
C ALA A 79 8.07 -20.28 2.67
N ALA A 80 8.78 -19.19 3.00
CA ALA A 80 8.74 -17.96 2.26
C ALA A 80 9.08 -18.32 0.82
N ILE A 81 8.10 -18.20 -0.08
CA ILE A 81 8.25 -18.57 -1.48
C ILE A 81 9.50 -17.85 -1.97
N PRO A 82 10.58 -18.56 -2.34
CA PRO A 82 11.78 -17.87 -2.79
C PRO A 82 11.38 -17.09 -4.04
N ALA A 83 11.48 -15.77 -3.97
CA ALA A 83 11.25 -14.91 -5.12
C ALA A 83 12.08 -15.48 -6.29
N PRO A 84 11.50 -15.57 -7.51
CA PRO A 84 12.13 -16.27 -8.61
C PRO A 84 13.56 -15.74 -8.81
N PRO A 85 14.55 -16.60 -9.06
CA PRO A 85 15.95 -16.20 -9.16
C PRO A 85 16.12 -15.23 -10.34
N VAL A 86 16.01 -13.95 -10.04
CA VAL A 86 16.27 -12.86 -10.97
C VAL A 86 17.77 -12.82 -11.21
N SER A 87 18.21 -13.47 -12.29
CA SER A 87 19.55 -13.29 -12.84
C SER A 87 19.79 -11.79 -13.03
N GLY A 88 20.73 -11.24 -12.26
CA GLY A 88 20.74 -9.81 -11.99
C GLY A 88 21.79 -9.37 -10.99
N MET A 89 22.00 -8.05 -10.88
CA MET A 89 22.96 -7.45 -9.98
C MET A 89 22.32 -7.15 -8.61
N GLN A 90 22.91 -7.68 -7.55
CA GLN A 90 22.49 -7.35 -6.18
C GLN A 90 22.86 -5.90 -5.82
N VAL A 91 21.92 -5.19 -5.23
CA VAL A 91 22.06 -3.81 -4.75
C VAL A 91 21.50 -3.69 -3.33
N VAL A 92 22.00 -2.70 -2.60
CA VAL A 92 21.52 -2.36 -1.25
C VAL A 92 20.90 -0.97 -1.31
N LEU A 93 19.63 -0.89 -0.93
CA LEU A 93 18.92 0.37 -0.74
C LEU A 93 19.03 0.73 0.74
N ARG A 94 19.65 1.87 1.06
CA ARG A 94 19.74 2.40 2.42
C ARG A 94 18.64 3.42 2.64
N ALA A 95 17.65 3.07 3.45
CA ALA A 95 16.46 3.86 3.75
C ALA A 95 16.40 4.08 5.28
N GLY A 96 16.33 5.34 5.74
CA GLY A 96 16.22 5.65 7.18
C GLY A 96 17.34 5.08 8.06
N GLY A 97 18.54 4.85 7.51
CA GLY A 97 19.65 4.18 8.19
C GLY A 97 19.63 2.64 8.14
N HIS A 98 18.54 2.03 7.71
CA HIS A 98 18.43 0.59 7.51
C HIS A 98 18.85 0.16 6.09
N ALA A 99 19.36 -1.07 5.96
CA ALA A 99 19.65 -1.68 4.67
C ALA A 99 18.48 -2.57 4.20
N VAL A 100 18.14 -2.47 2.93
CA VAL A 100 17.12 -3.26 2.21
C VAL A 100 17.82 -3.91 1.02
N GLY A 101 17.71 -5.23 0.89
CA GLY A 101 18.35 -5.98 -0.19
C GLY A 101 17.43 -6.01 -1.41
N ALA A 102 17.95 -5.69 -2.59
CA ALA A 102 17.23 -5.82 -3.85
C ALA A 102 18.13 -6.37 -4.95
N THR A 103 17.51 -6.85 -6.02
CA THR A 103 18.22 -7.35 -7.20
C THR A 103 17.69 -6.64 -8.43
N LEU A 104 18.59 -5.96 -9.14
CA LEU A 104 18.33 -5.37 -10.46
C LEU A 104 18.34 -6.48 -11.51
N ALA A 105 17.31 -6.56 -12.34
CA ALA A 105 17.19 -7.53 -13.41
C ALA A 105 18.26 -7.33 -14.50
N ASP A 106 18.59 -8.36 -15.27
CA ASP A 106 19.55 -8.25 -16.38
C ASP A 106 18.96 -7.59 -17.64
N THR A 107 18.45 -6.36 -17.52
CA THR A 107 17.89 -5.56 -18.63
C THR A 107 18.78 -4.35 -18.95
N PRO A 108 18.76 -3.78 -20.18
CA PRO A 108 19.58 -2.62 -20.52
C PRO A 108 19.41 -1.43 -19.57
N ALA A 109 18.16 -1.07 -19.27
CA ALA A 109 17.83 0.03 -18.34
C ALA A 109 18.32 -0.25 -16.90
N ALA A 110 18.19 -1.49 -16.42
CA ALA A 110 18.67 -1.88 -15.10
C ALA A 110 20.20 -1.89 -15.00
N ARG A 111 20.91 -2.27 -16.08
CA ARG A 111 22.38 -2.17 -16.16
C ARG A 111 22.87 -0.72 -16.17
N GLU A 112 22.18 0.19 -16.84
CA GLU A 112 22.51 1.62 -16.83
C GLU A 112 22.29 2.24 -15.44
N LEU A 113 21.17 1.93 -14.78
CA LEU A 113 20.96 2.29 -13.38
C LEU A 113 22.08 1.76 -12.48
N ALA A 114 22.48 0.49 -12.68
CA ALA A 114 23.60 -0.13 -11.97
C ALA A 114 24.95 0.56 -12.27
N GLY A 115 25.11 1.17 -13.44
CA GLY A 115 26.26 1.97 -13.85
C GLY A 115 26.39 3.28 -13.05
N MET A 116 25.27 3.92 -12.72
CA MET A 116 25.21 5.19 -11.98
C MET A 116 25.41 5.05 -10.46
N LEU A 117 25.50 3.84 -9.92
CA LEU A 117 25.63 3.62 -8.47
C LEU A 117 27.02 4.01 -7.93
N PRO A 118 27.12 4.63 -6.73
CA PRO A 118 26.02 4.89 -5.80
C PRO A 118 25.26 6.20 -6.11
N LEU A 119 23.94 6.19 -5.88
CA LEU A 119 23.06 7.35 -6.07
C LEU A 119 22.07 7.51 -4.91
N THR A 120 21.59 8.73 -4.69
CA THR A 120 20.60 9.05 -3.64
C THR A 120 19.35 9.65 -4.28
N VAL A 121 18.18 9.21 -3.83
CA VAL A 121 16.86 9.59 -4.35
C VAL A 121 15.93 9.81 -3.15
N GLU A 122 15.21 10.93 -3.14
CA GLU A 122 14.09 11.13 -2.22
C GLU A 122 12.88 10.37 -2.77
N LEU A 123 12.36 9.39 -2.03
CA LEU A 123 11.12 8.69 -2.37
C LEU A 123 9.97 9.22 -1.51
N THR A 124 8.89 9.66 -2.15
CA THR A 124 7.64 10.07 -1.51
C THR A 124 6.52 9.10 -1.85
N ASP A 125 5.66 8.86 -0.87
CA ASP A 125 4.51 7.98 -0.92
C ASP A 125 3.20 8.78 -0.81
N ALA A 126 2.56 9.00 -1.95
CA ALA A 126 1.36 9.82 -2.04
C ALA A 126 0.04 9.02 -1.93
N TRP A 127 0.09 7.69 -2.02
CA TRP A 127 -1.11 6.84 -2.19
C TRP A 127 -1.13 5.56 -1.33
N GLY A 128 -0.11 5.31 -0.52
CA GLY A 128 -0.08 4.15 0.38
C GLY A 128 0.17 2.81 -0.33
N GLN A 129 0.74 2.83 -1.53
CA GLN A 129 0.95 1.63 -2.38
C GLN A 129 2.39 1.54 -2.93
N ALA A 130 3.02 2.68 -3.20
CA ALA A 130 4.34 2.76 -3.81
C ALA A 130 5.07 4.02 -3.35
N LYS A 131 6.37 3.89 -3.11
CA LYS A 131 7.25 5.04 -2.87
C LYS A 131 7.94 5.43 -4.17
N THR A 132 7.80 6.69 -4.55
CA THR A 132 8.19 7.19 -5.88
C THR A 132 9.10 8.41 -5.77
N GLY A 133 10.12 8.48 -6.62
CA GLY A 133 11.10 9.58 -6.55
C GLY A 133 11.88 9.77 -7.83
N ARG A 134 12.22 11.02 -8.13
CA ARG A 134 12.89 11.38 -9.39
C ARG A 134 14.38 11.05 -9.32
N LEU A 135 14.88 10.33 -10.31
CA LEU A 135 16.32 10.06 -10.44
C LEU A 135 17.09 11.36 -10.76
N PRO A 136 18.32 11.54 -10.25
CA PRO A 136 19.14 12.71 -10.56
C PRO A 136 19.54 12.79 -12.03
N HIS A 137 19.64 11.64 -12.70
CA HIS A 137 19.84 11.52 -14.14
C HIS A 137 18.82 10.49 -14.69
N PRO A 138 18.22 10.73 -15.88
CA PRO A 138 17.34 9.76 -16.50
C PRO A 138 18.12 8.52 -16.95
N VAL A 139 17.48 7.36 -16.84
CA VAL A 139 17.93 6.10 -17.47
C VAL A 139 17.42 6.04 -18.90
N THR A 140 18.30 5.69 -19.84
CA THR A 140 18.03 5.44 -21.25
C THR A 140 17.36 4.08 -21.42
N ALA A 141 16.06 4.09 -21.70
CA ALA A 141 15.26 2.87 -21.72
C ALA A 141 14.57 2.63 -23.09
N GLU A 142 15.25 3.03 -24.17
CA GLU A 142 14.80 2.78 -25.54
C GLU A 142 14.72 1.29 -25.83
N GLY A 143 13.62 0.84 -26.44
CA GLY A 143 13.38 -0.57 -26.76
C GLY A 143 13.16 -1.50 -25.54
N ALA A 144 13.24 -0.99 -24.31
CA ALA A 144 12.99 -1.81 -23.12
C ALA A 144 11.51 -2.17 -22.97
N ALA A 145 11.24 -3.39 -22.51
CA ALA A 145 9.89 -3.89 -22.31
C ALA A 145 9.15 -3.07 -21.24
N ARG A 146 7.98 -2.54 -21.59
CA ARG A 146 7.08 -1.84 -20.66
C ARG A 146 5.98 -2.79 -20.17
N THR A 147 5.57 -2.62 -18.92
CA THR A 147 4.42 -3.28 -18.30
C THR A 147 3.42 -2.25 -17.79
N VAL A 148 2.13 -2.57 -17.89
CA VAL A 148 1.05 -1.82 -17.25
C VAL A 148 0.61 -2.44 -15.93
N GLN A 149 1.14 -3.60 -15.54
CA GLN A 149 0.85 -4.27 -14.28
C GLN A 149 2.14 -4.31 -13.43
N PRO A 150 2.31 -3.37 -12.47
CA PRO A 150 3.32 -3.51 -11.43
C PRO A 150 2.91 -4.61 -10.44
N VAL A 151 3.87 -5.28 -9.82
CA VAL A 151 3.62 -6.24 -8.73
C VAL A 151 4.23 -5.74 -7.42
N PRO A 152 3.66 -6.09 -6.25
CA PRO A 152 4.25 -5.80 -4.95
C PRO A 152 5.68 -6.33 -4.83
N GLY A 153 6.57 -5.53 -4.25
CA GLY A 153 8.01 -5.77 -4.19
C GLY A 153 8.78 -5.40 -5.46
N GLY A 154 8.10 -5.07 -6.56
CA GLY A 154 8.75 -4.68 -7.81
C GLY A 154 9.30 -3.26 -7.80
N ILE A 155 10.48 -3.09 -8.43
CA ILE A 155 11.15 -1.82 -8.67
C ILE A 155 11.00 -1.48 -10.15
N TYR A 156 10.43 -0.32 -10.42
CA TYR A 156 10.02 0.13 -11.75
C TYR A 156 10.51 1.55 -12.04
N TYR A 157 10.54 1.90 -13.32
CA TYR A 157 10.94 3.22 -13.81
C TYR A 157 9.90 3.78 -14.77
N TRP A 158 9.61 5.07 -14.62
CA TRP A 158 8.79 5.86 -15.52
C TRP A 158 9.70 6.76 -16.38
N PRO A 159 9.94 6.44 -17.66
CA PRO A 159 10.89 7.18 -18.50
C PRO A 159 10.51 8.65 -18.68
N ASP A 160 9.22 8.90 -18.92
CA ASP A 160 8.66 10.20 -19.29
C ASP A 160 8.87 11.27 -18.19
N THR A 161 9.00 10.86 -16.92
CA THR A 161 9.24 11.73 -15.76
C THR A 161 10.61 11.52 -15.09
N ALA A 162 11.37 10.54 -15.56
CA ALA A 162 12.58 10.01 -14.92
C ALA A 162 12.37 9.57 -13.45
N THR A 163 11.22 8.98 -13.15
CA THR A 163 10.81 8.61 -11.78
C THR A 163 11.00 7.12 -11.51
N LEU A 164 11.72 6.80 -10.44
CA LEU A 164 11.79 5.47 -9.84
C LEU A 164 10.54 5.23 -8.99
N ALA A 165 9.99 4.02 -9.03
CA ALA A 165 8.86 3.58 -8.21
C ALA A 165 9.15 2.22 -7.58
N VAL A 166 9.00 2.12 -6.26
CA VAL A 166 9.07 0.87 -5.50
C VAL A 166 7.67 0.58 -4.98
N TYR A 167 7.02 -0.42 -5.56
CA TYR A 167 5.69 -0.87 -5.14
C TYR A 167 5.86 -1.82 -3.96
N TYR A 168 5.11 -1.62 -2.89
CA TYR A 168 5.11 -2.49 -1.72
C TYR A 168 3.72 -3.07 -1.42
N ASP A 169 2.66 -2.50 -1.99
CA ASP A 169 1.30 -3.04 -1.98
C ASP A 169 0.75 -3.13 -3.41
N ASP A 170 -0.36 -3.86 -3.58
CA ASP A 170 -1.04 -4.02 -4.87
C ASP A 170 -1.93 -2.80 -5.17
N ILE A 171 -1.80 -2.24 -6.38
CA ILE A 171 -2.59 -1.07 -6.78
C ILE A 171 -4.03 -1.41 -7.20
N GLY A 172 -4.39 -2.69 -7.30
CA GLY A 172 -5.72 -3.18 -7.69
C GLY A 172 -6.14 -2.89 -9.14
N GLN A 173 -5.25 -2.30 -9.94
CA GLN A 173 -5.52 -1.79 -11.29
C GLN A 173 -4.26 -1.81 -12.16
N SER A 174 -4.37 -1.43 -13.43
CA SER A 174 -3.22 -1.26 -14.32
C SER A 174 -2.82 0.21 -14.41
N VAL A 175 -1.53 0.50 -14.49
CA VAL A 175 -1.02 1.86 -14.74
C VAL A 175 -1.28 2.29 -16.20
N PRO A 176 -1.44 3.59 -16.49
CA PRO A 176 -1.69 4.07 -17.85
C PRO A 176 -0.58 3.69 -18.85
N PRO A 177 -0.92 3.43 -20.13
CA PRO A 177 0.05 3.43 -21.22
C PRO A 177 0.82 4.76 -21.27
N PRO A 178 2.12 4.78 -21.64
CA PRO A 178 2.91 3.67 -22.20
C PRO A 178 3.36 2.61 -21.19
N GLY A 179 3.11 2.78 -19.89
CA GLY A 179 3.51 1.85 -18.85
C GLY A 179 4.95 2.02 -18.36
N LEU A 180 5.27 1.23 -17.33
CA LEU A 180 6.50 1.26 -16.55
C LEU A 180 7.53 0.25 -17.05
N ILE A 181 8.81 0.50 -16.77
CA ILE A 181 9.91 -0.42 -17.12
C ILE A 181 10.36 -1.13 -15.86
N HIS A 182 10.36 -2.46 -15.88
CA HIS A 182 10.82 -3.27 -14.76
C HIS A 182 12.35 -3.21 -14.64
N LEU A 183 12.83 -2.73 -13.50
CA LEU A 183 14.25 -2.62 -13.19
C LEU A 183 14.75 -3.76 -12.30
N GLY A 184 13.89 -4.37 -11.49
CA GLY A 184 14.27 -5.37 -10.50
C GLY A 184 13.22 -5.55 -9.41
N ALA A 185 13.59 -6.23 -8.33
CA ALA A 185 12.70 -6.45 -7.19
C ALA A 185 13.44 -6.32 -5.85
N VAL A 186 12.73 -5.91 -4.81
CA VAL A 186 13.16 -6.00 -3.42
C VAL A 186 13.21 -7.46 -3.01
N ALA A 187 14.38 -7.93 -2.60
CA ALA A 187 14.64 -9.31 -2.21
C ALA A 187 14.45 -9.53 -0.70
N THR A 188 14.84 -8.56 0.14
CA THR A 188 14.71 -8.64 1.60
C THR A 188 14.50 -7.27 2.25
N GLY A 189 13.70 -7.24 3.32
CA GLY A 189 13.48 -6.02 4.11
C GLY A 189 12.45 -5.06 3.52
N MET A 190 11.46 -5.55 2.79
CA MET A 190 10.37 -4.74 2.22
C MET A 190 9.62 -3.95 3.29
N ASP A 191 9.39 -4.56 4.46
CA ASP A 191 8.75 -3.93 5.63
C ASP A 191 9.45 -2.62 6.01
N ARG A 192 10.78 -2.55 5.88
CA ARG A 192 11.59 -1.35 6.18
C ARG A 192 11.41 -0.23 5.17
N ILE A 193 10.97 -0.54 3.95
CA ILE A 193 10.52 0.48 3.00
C ILE A 193 9.13 0.94 3.44
N THR A 194 8.19 0.03 3.65
CA THR A 194 6.80 0.33 4.08
C THR A 194 6.77 1.23 5.32
N ASP A 195 7.52 0.86 6.37
CA ASP A 195 7.57 1.52 7.67
C ASP A 195 8.39 2.82 7.69
N ALA A 196 9.11 3.16 6.60
CA ALA A 196 9.96 4.36 6.54
C ALA A 196 9.19 5.70 6.52
N GLY A 197 7.86 5.66 6.59
CA GLY A 197 6.99 6.83 6.51
C GLY A 197 6.70 7.28 5.07
N SER A 198 6.08 8.45 4.93
CA SER A 198 5.68 8.98 3.61
C SER A 198 6.85 9.51 2.80
N ASP A 199 7.87 10.09 3.43
CA ASP A 199 9.04 10.66 2.77
C ASP A 199 10.33 10.01 3.29
N VAL A 200 11.11 9.42 2.39
CA VAL A 200 12.33 8.70 2.74
C VAL A 200 13.45 8.92 1.73
N THR A 201 14.58 9.44 2.21
CA THR A 201 15.83 9.46 1.46
C THR A 201 16.38 8.04 1.32
N VAL A 202 16.49 7.56 0.08
CA VAL A 202 17.03 6.24 -0.24
C VAL A 202 18.34 6.38 -1.02
N ARG A 203 19.42 5.83 -0.46
CA ARG A 203 20.72 5.72 -1.13
C ARG A 203 20.90 4.31 -1.67
N ILE A 204 20.98 4.17 -2.99
CA ILE A 204 21.15 2.89 -3.69
C ILE A 204 22.65 2.67 -3.94
N GLU A 205 23.16 1.54 -3.51
CA GLU A 205 24.56 1.15 -3.63
C GLU A 205 24.68 -0.25 -4.26
N ARG A 206 25.79 -0.56 -4.93
CA ARG A 206 26.07 -1.95 -5.33
C ARG A 206 26.22 -2.79 -4.07
N SER A 207 25.64 -3.99 -4.04
CA SER A 207 25.94 -4.94 -2.99
C SER A 207 27.42 -5.28 -3.07
N ALA A 208 28.14 -5.15 -1.96
CA ALA A 208 29.46 -5.73 -1.84
C ALA A 208 29.27 -7.25 -1.84
N ALA A 209 29.36 -7.88 -3.02
CA ALA A 209 29.36 -9.31 -3.14
C ALA A 209 30.48 -9.86 -2.24
N ALA A 210 30.11 -10.66 -1.25
CA ALA A 210 31.07 -11.42 -0.47
C ALA A 210 31.75 -12.40 -1.43
N HIS A 211 32.93 -12.01 -1.92
CA HIS A 211 33.78 -12.86 -2.72
C HIS A 211 34.43 -13.88 -1.76
N PRO A 212 34.19 -15.19 -1.93
CA PRO A 212 34.86 -16.22 -1.15
C PRO A 212 36.34 -16.34 -1.51
#